data_AF-A0A537W7C4-F1
#
_entry.id   AF-A0A537W7C4-F1
#
_cell.length_a   1.000
_cell.length_b   1.000
_cell.length_c   1.000
_cell.angle_alpha   90.00
_cell.angle_beta   90.00
_cell.angle_gamma   90.00
#
_symmetry.space_group_name_H-M   'P 1'
#
loop_
_entity.id
_entity.type
_entity.pdbx_description
1 polymer ?
#
loop_
_entity_poly.entity_id
_entity_poly.type
_entity_poly.pdbx_seq_one_letter_code
_entity_poly.pdbx_strand_id
1 'polypeptide(L)'
;MPITFIAQETEGQETIATTILHCNTDKGEGSVTGPETLTTSLTFYGCTSHWPAPRATCSNSTKPQEVVAAPSNGELGLINASTNSVGLRLEFNLEAICKSNAGTYNVRIRGSAIGEIHPINTMSNVFTVSFKRNGWEQEPTMFEGGTPATLESEVGTSGPQPTAVETTEFLKFAKVTEIRRGH
;
A
#
# COMPACT_ATOMS: atom_id res chain seq x y z
N MET A 1 -10.48 -4.57 3.20
CA MET A 1 -10.27 -4.44 4.66
C MET A 1 -9.83 -3.00 4.96
N PRO A 2 -9.71 -2.53 6.21
CA PRO A 2 -9.13 -1.20 6.40
C PRO A 2 -7.67 -1.17 5.94
N ILE A 3 -7.30 -0.11 5.25
CA ILE A 3 -5.91 0.18 4.85
C ILE A 3 -5.46 1.47 5.50
N THR A 4 -4.27 1.44 6.10
CA THR A 4 -3.70 2.59 6.80
C THR A 4 -2.29 2.86 6.31
N PHE A 5 -2.03 4.10 5.94
CA PHE A 5 -0.69 4.62 5.65
C PHE A 5 -0.22 5.46 6.83
N ILE A 6 1.02 5.20 7.25
CA ILE A 6 1.59 5.72 8.49
C ILE A 6 2.96 6.29 8.17
N ALA A 7 3.11 7.60 8.38
CA ALA A 7 4.37 8.30 8.17
C ALA A 7 5.18 8.37 9.46
N GLN A 8 6.49 8.46 9.29
CA GLN A 8 7.38 8.95 10.31
C GLN A 8 7.16 10.45 10.50
N GLU A 9 6.93 10.89 11.73
CA GLU A 9 6.86 12.31 12.11
C GLU A 9 7.90 12.58 13.19
N THR A 10 8.65 13.68 13.05
CA THR A 10 9.60 14.11 14.07
C THR A 10 9.06 15.37 14.74
N GLU A 11 8.74 15.27 16.03
CA GLU A 11 8.35 16.42 16.85
C GLU A 11 9.41 16.63 17.94
N GLY A 12 10.23 17.67 17.77
CA GLY A 12 11.38 17.91 18.64
C GLY A 12 12.47 16.85 18.47
N GLN A 13 12.74 16.06 19.53
CA GLN A 13 13.71 14.95 19.52
C GLN A 13 13.04 13.58 19.40
N GLU A 14 11.70 13.51 19.40
CA GLU A 14 10.97 12.25 19.34
C GLU A 14 10.47 11.97 17.92
N THR A 15 10.60 10.71 17.51
CA THR A 15 10.07 10.20 16.25
C THR A 15 8.85 9.34 16.56
N ILE A 16 7.69 9.73 16.03
CA ILE A 16 6.42 9.02 16.21
C ILE A 16 5.87 8.50 14.88
N ALA A 17 4.95 7.55 14.98
CA ALA A 17 4.22 7.01 13.84
C ALA A 17 2.85 7.69 13.74
N THR A 18 2.60 8.38 12.63
CA THR A 18 1.39 9.19 12.45
C THR A 18 0.55 8.69 11.28
N THR A 19 -0.75 8.54 11.50
CA THR A 19 -1.69 8.12 10.44
C THR A 19 -1.98 9.27 9.48
N ILE A 20 -1.47 9.15 8.25
CA ILE A 20 -1.64 10.16 7.21
C ILE A 20 -2.87 9.91 6.34
N LEU A 21 -3.26 8.65 6.16
CA LEU A 21 -4.40 8.24 5.34
C LEU A 21 -4.91 6.90 5.85
N HIS A 22 -6.18 6.85 6.18
CA HIS A 22 -6.90 5.65 6.59
C HIS A 22 -8.14 5.50 5.74
N CYS A 23 -8.33 4.35 5.11
CA CYS A 23 -9.52 4.03 4.34
C CYS A 23 -10.17 2.77 4.94
N ASN A 24 -11.50 2.77 5.04
CA ASN A 24 -12.25 1.70 5.70
C ASN A 24 -12.22 0.38 4.91
N THR A 25 -12.19 0.48 3.58
CA THR A 25 -12.20 -0.66 2.67
C THR A 25 -11.45 -0.33 1.38
N ASP A 26 -10.92 -1.35 0.76
CA ASP A 26 -10.27 -1.35 -0.53
C ASP A 26 -10.90 -2.37 -1.48
N LYS A 27 -10.62 -2.18 -2.77
CA LYS A 27 -10.92 -3.12 -3.84
C LYS A 27 -9.74 -3.18 -4.80
N GLY A 28 -9.17 -4.36 -4.90
CA GLY A 28 -8.04 -4.67 -5.76
C GLY A 28 -8.41 -5.60 -6.90
N GLU A 29 -8.05 -5.19 -8.10
CA GLU A 29 -8.12 -6.02 -9.30
C GLU A 29 -6.72 -6.18 -9.88
N GLY A 30 -6.43 -7.33 -10.48
CA GLY A 30 -5.13 -7.55 -11.09
C GLY A 30 -5.11 -8.61 -12.18
N SER A 31 -3.98 -8.65 -12.89
CA SER A 31 -3.70 -9.65 -13.89
C SER A 31 -2.21 -9.94 -13.97
N VAL A 32 -1.86 -11.21 -14.11
CA VAL A 32 -0.48 -11.64 -14.40
C VAL A 32 -0.12 -11.21 -15.83
N THR A 33 0.98 -10.46 -15.95
CA THR A 33 1.50 -9.93 -17.23
C THR A 33 2.80 -10.59 -17.66
N GLY A 34 3.48 -11.30 -16.74
CA GLY A 34 4.68 -12.09 -17.00
C GLY A 34 4.92 -13.14 -15.91
N PRO A 35 6.05 -13.85 -15.94
CA PRO A 35 6.34 -14.92 -14.97
C PRO A 35 6.33 -14.44 -13.51
N GLU A 36 6.81 -13.23 -13.27
CA GLU A 36 6.94 -12.62 -11.92
C GLU A 36 6.32 -11.21 -11.87
N THR A 37 5.63 -10.80 -12.93
CA THR A 37 5.07 -9.46 -13.06
C THR A 37 3.56 -9.50 -13.19
N LEU A 38 2.91 -8.51 -12.58
CA LEU A 38 1.46 -8.36 -12.59
C LEU A 38 1.12 -6.87 -12.62
N THR A 39 -0.06 -6.55 -13.16
CA THR A 39 -0.62 -5.21 -13.10
C THR A 39 -1.78 -5.22 -12.13
N THR A 40 -1.87 -4.19 -11.28
CA THR A 40 -2.94 -4.05 -10.30
C THR A 40 -3.62 -2.69 -10.40
N SER A 41 -4.87 -2.64 -9.98
CA SER A 41 -5.65 -1.41 -9.82
C SER A 41 -6.31 -1.45 -8.46
N LEU A 42 -6.03 -0.43 -7.65
CA LEU A 42 -6.53 -0.33 -6.27
C LEU A 42 -7.48 0.87 -6.16
N THR A 43 -8.65 0.63 -5.60
CA THR A 43 -9.60 1.69 -5.21
C THR A 43 -9.86 1.62 -3.72
N PHE A 44 -9.75 2.75 -3.04
CA PHE A 44 -9.93 2.89 -1.61
C PHE A 44 -11.19 3.70 -1.31
N TYR A 45 -11.92 3.30 -0.26
CA TYR A 45 -13.20 3.89 0.12
C TYR A 45 -13.22 4.28 1.60
N GLY A 46 -14.00 5.32 1.91
CA GLY A 46 -14.10 5.85 3.27
C GLY A 46 -12.81 6.51 3.75
N CYS A 47 -12.01 7.04 2.82
CA CYS A 47 -10.70 7.60 3.12
C CYS A 47 -10.79 8.88 3.95
N THR A 48 -10.05 8.88 5.05
CA THR A 48 -9.86 10.03 5.93
C THR A 48 -8.41 10.17 6.34
N SER A 49 -7.99 11.40 6.58
CA SER A 49 -6.68 11.73 7.13
C SER A 49 -6.85 12.28 8.54
N HIS A 50 -5.97 11.89 9.45
CA HIS A 50 -5.93 12.38 10.83
C HIS A 50 -4.84 13.44 11.03
N TRP A 51 -4.04 13.70 9.99
CA TRP A 51 -2.91 14.62 10.03
C TRP A 51 -2.83 15.49 8.77
N PRO A 52 -2.68 16.82 8.91
CA PRO A 52 -2.78 17.59 10.15
C PRO A 52 -4.20 17.55 10.73
N ALA A 53 -4.33 17.63 12.06
CA ALA A 53 -5.64 17.74 12.71
C ALA A 53 -6.36 19.03 12.26
N PRO A 54 -7.70 19.03 12.16
CA PRO A 54 -8.67 17.98 12.49
C PRO A 54 -8.91 16.97 11.34
N ARG A 55 -9.61 15.86 11.66
CA ARG A 55 -9.92 14.77 10.71
C ARG A 55 -10.49 15.33 9.39
N ALA A 56 -9.85 14.98 8.28
CA ALA A 56 -10.22 15.41 6.95
C ALA A 56 -10.76 14.24 6.12
N THR A 57 -11.75 14.49 5.26
CA THR A 57 -12.19 13.52 4.24
C THR A 57 -11.31 13.64 3.01
N CYS A 58 -10.80 12.53 2.50
CA CYS A 58 -9.85 12.52 1.39
C CYS A 58 -10.45 11.87 0.14
N SER A 59 -10.30 12.50 -1.01
CA SER A 59 -10.78 11.95 -2.29
C SER A 59 -9.94 12.45 -3.46
N ASN A 60 -9.86 11.65 -4.53
CA ASN A 60 -9.33 12.09 -5.83
C ASN A 60 -10.24 11.75 -7.01
N SER A 61 -11.40 11.14 -6.72
CA SER A 61 -12.45 10.88 -7.70
C SER A 61 -13.60 11.88 -7.54
N THR A 62 -14.62 11.73 -8.38
CA THR A 62 -15.88 12.47 -8.25
C THR A 62 -16.75 11.99 -7.09
N LYS A 63 -16.45 10.81 -6.50
CA LYS A 63 -17.19 10.29 -5.35
C LYS A 63 -16.53 10.72 -4.03
N PRO A 64 -17.31 11.08 -3.02
CA PRO A 64 -16.77 11.46 -1.72
C PRO A 64 -16.04 10.29 -1.08
N GLN A 65 -14.91 10.58 -0.44
CA GLN A 65 -14.10 9.62 0.32
C GLN A 65 -13.58 8.42 -0.50
N GLU A 66 -13.52 8.55 -1.82
CA GLU A 66 -12.95 7.56 -2.73
C GLU A 66 -11.59 8.04 -3.24
N VAL A 67 -10.58 7.19 -3.11
CA VAL A 67 -9.23 7.43 -3.64
C VAL A 67 -8.86 6.29 -4.57
N VAL A 68 -8.67 6.60 -5.84
CA VAL A 68 -8.27 5.67 -6.88
C VAL A 68 -6.76 5.80 -7.07
N ALA A 69 -6.00 4.75 -6.83
CA ALA A 69 -4.58 4.72 -7.15
C ALA A 69 -4.39 4.56 -8.67
N ALA A 70 -3.29 5.14 -9.18
CA ALA A 70 -2.89 4.84 -10.55
C ALA A 70 -2.60 3.34 -10.71
N PRO A 71 -2.90 2.72 -11.86
CA PRO A 71 -2.52 1.34 -12.12
C PRO A 71 -1.02 1.15 -11.88
N SER A 72 -0.67 0.11 -11.14
CA SER A 72 0.71 -0.16 -10.76
C SER A 72 1.16 -1.53 -11.22
N ASN A 73 2.45 -1.61 -11.54
CA ASN A 73 3.11 -2.89 -11.71
C ASN A 73 3.44 -3.46 -10.33
N GLY A 74 3.32 -4.77 -10.21
CA GLY A 74 3.85 -5.51 -9.09
C GLY A 74 4.85 -6.55 -9.54
N GLU A 75 5.70 -6.92 -8.60
CA GLU A 75 6.78 -7.88 -8.76
C GLU A 75 6.65 -8.95 -7.67
N LEU A 76 6.66 -10.21 -8.08
CA LEU A 76 6.67 -11.35 -7.17
C LEU A 76 8.12 -11.70 -6.83
N GLY A 77 8.37 -12.04 -5.57
CA GLY A 77 9.71 -12.42 -5.11
C GLY A 77 9.68 -13.23 -3.83
N LEU A 78 10.80 -13.87 -3.52
CA LEU A 78 10.97 -14.60 -2.25
C LEU A 78 11.21 -13.62 -1.10
N ILE A 79 10.40 -13.70 -0.05
CA ILE A 79 10.67 -13.02 1.22
C ILE A 79 11.62 -13.87 2.05
N ASN A 80 11.38 -15.19 2.11
CA ASN A 80 12.20 -16.12 2.86
C ASN A 80 12.13 -17.53 2.26
N ALA A 81 13.25 -18.05 1.77
CA ALA A 81 13.36 -19.36 1.16
C ALA A 81 13.16 -20.52 2.15
N SER A 82 13.52 -20.33 3.42
CA SER A 82 13.41 -21.38 4.46
C SER A 82 11.97 -21.64 4.89
N THR A 83 11.12 -20.60 4.86
CA THR A 83 9.69 -20.71 5.19
C THR A 83 8.79 -20.78 3.97
N ASN A 84 9.36 -20.78 2.75
CA ASN A 84 8.63 -20.67 1.48
C ASN A 84 7.69 -19.45 1.43
N SER A 85 8.11 -18.32 2.02
CA SER A 85 7.30 -17.09 1.98
C SER A 85 7.57 -16.34 0.69
N VAL A 86 6.50 -16.07 -0.08
CA VAL A 86 6.52 -15.28 -1.30
C VAL A 86 5.82 -13.96 -1.02
N GLY A 87 6.40 -12.88 -1.52
CA GLY A 87 5.84 -11.56 -1.43
C GLY A 87 5.44 -11.02 -2.78
N LEU A 88 4.54 -10.05 -2.74
CA LEU A 88 4.20 -9.17 -3.82
C LEU A 88 4.66 -7.76 -3.45
N ARG A 89 5.61 -7.23 -4.21
CA ARG A 89 5.95 -5.81 -4.19
C ARG A 89 4.91 -5.07 -5.02
N LEU A 90 4.20 -4.13 -4.41
CA LEU A 90 3.28 -3.24 -5.11
C LEU A 90 3.81 -1.81 -5.09
N GLU A 91 3.83 -1.19 -6.27
CA GLU A 91 4.02 0.24 -6.38
C GLU A 91 2.72 0.97 -6.01
N PHE A 92 2.86 2.00 -5.20
CA PHE A 92 1.81 2.93 -4.81
C PHE A 92 2.10 4.27 -5.47
N ASN A 93 1.09 4.80 -6.15
CA ASN A 93 1.11 6.16 -6.65
C ASN A 93 -0.28 6.75 -6.44
N LEU A 94 -0.41 7.46 -5.32
CA LEU A 94 -1.67 7.98 -4.82
C LEU A 94 -1.53 9.47 -4.54
N GLU A 95 -2.51 10.23 -4.99
CA GLU A 95 -2.68 11.64 -4.64
C GLU A 95 -4.14 11.85 -4.29
N ALA A 96 -4.42 12.43 -3.12
CA ALA A 96 -5.76 12.71 -2.63
C ALA A 96 -5.86 14.13 -2.08
N ILE A 97 -6.99 14.79 -2.33
CA ILE A 97 -7.32 16.08 -1.72
C ILE A 97 -8.10 15.80 -0.45
N CYS A 98 -7.55 16.21 0.68
CA CYS A 98 -8.15 16.08 2.00
C CYS A 98 -8.77 17.41 2.44
N LYS A 99 -10.04 17.38 2.84
CA LYS A 99 -10.83 18.55 3.24
C LYS A 99 -11.33 18.39 4.67
N SER A 100 -11.08 19.40 5.50
CA SER A 100 -11.65 19.55 6.84
C SER A 100 -12.23 20.95 7.03
N ASN A 101 -12.81 21.22 8.19
CA ASN A 101 -13.23 22.57 8.57
C ASN A 101 -12.06 23.55 8.76
N ALA A 102 -10.83 23.06 8.93
CA ALA A 102 -9.64 23.89 9.07
C ALA A 102 -8.99 24.26 7.73
N GLY A 103 -9.31 23.55 6.65
CA GLY A 103 -8.75 23.83 5.33
C GLY A 103 -8.73 22.64 4.39
N THR A 104 -7.99 22.81 3.30
CA THR A 104 -7.77 21.78 2.28
C THR A 104 -6.27 21.57 2.11
N TYR A 105 -5.84 20.32 2.03
CA TYR A 105 -4.46 19.93 1.79
C TYR A 105 -4.40 18.68 0.92
N ASN A 106 -3.24 18.41 0.32
CA ASN A 106 -3.02 17.22 -0.48
C ASN A 106 -2.29 16.16 0.35
N VAL A 107 -2.58 14.90 0.12
CA VAL A 107 -1.79 13.75 0.57
C VAL A 107 -1.26 13.05 -0.68
N ARG A 108 0.05 12.85 -0.76
CA ARG A 108 0.70 12.06 -1.80
C ARG A 108 1.41 10.88 -1.18
N ILE A 109 1.33 9.72 -1.82
CA ILE A 109 2.00 8.49 -1.40
C ILE A 109 2.66 7.87 -2.63
N ARG A 110 3.97 7.59 -2.55
CA ARG A 110 4.79 7.13 -3.68
C ARG A 110 5.82 6.09 -3.25
N GLY A 111 6.18 5.22 -4.17
CA GLY A 111 7.16 4.15 -3.96
C GLY A 111 6.48 2.79 -3.83
N SER A 112 7.13 1.83 -3.18
CA SER A 112 6.58 0.47 -3.04
C SER A 112 6.66 -0.09 -1.64
N ALA A 113 5.77 -1.03 -1.39
CA ALA A 113 5.79 -1.89 -0.22
C ALA A 113 5.69 -3.34 -0.66
N ILE A 114 6.20 -4.25 0.18
CA ILE A 114 6.10 -5.69 -0.04
C ILE A 114 5.07 -6.24 0.95
N GLY A 115 4.10 -6.97 0.42
CA GLY A 115 3.14 -7.72 1.21
C GLY A 115 3.29 -9.22 0.96
N GLU A 116 3.08 -10.03 1.98
CA GLU A 116 3.08 -11.49 1.83
C GLU A 116 1.82 -11.94 1.07
N ILE A 117 1.99 -12.77 0.03
CA ILE A 117 0.88 -13.19 -0.84
C ILE A 117 0.49 -14.66 -0.62
N HIS A 118 -0.81 -14.91 -0.54
CA HIS A 118 -1.41 -16.25 -0.37
C HIS A 118 -2.69 -16.42 -1.21
N PRO A 119 -3.07 -17.64 -1.64
CA PRO A 119 -2.29 -18.86 -1.54
C PRO A 119 -1.17 -18.89 -2.59
N ILE A 120 -0.11 -19.64 -2.30
CA ILE A 120 0.97 -19.98 -3.24
C ILE A 120 0.87 -21.45 -3.66
N ASN A 121 1.47 -21.80 -4.80
CA ASN A 121 1.48 -23.16 -5.38
C ASN A 121 0.09 -23.78 -5.48
N THR A 122 -0.92 -22.92 -5.70
CA THR A 122 -2.33 -23.30 -5.80
C THR A 122 -2.95 -22.47 -6.91
N MET A 123 -3.72 -23.13 -7.78
CA MET A 123 -4.52 -22.45 -8.80
C MET A 123 -5.64 -21.65 -8.11
N SER A 124 -5.55 -20.33 -8.15
CA SER A 124 -6.55 -19.42 -7.57
C SER A 124 -6.81 -18.23 -8.50
N ASN A 125 -7.98 -17.63 -8.37
CA ASN A 125 -8.30 -16.31 -8.94
C ASN A 125 -8.50 -15.25 -7.85
N VAL A 126 -8.32 -15.61 -6.58
CA VAL A 126 -8.36 -14.69 -5.44
C VAL A 126 -7.11 -14.91 -4.62
N PHE A 127 -6.34 -13.86 -4.46
CA PHE A 127 -5.15 -13.83 -3.64
C PHE A 127 -5.34 -12.82 -2.52
N THR A 128 -4.76 -13.11 -1.37
CA THR A 128 -4.68 -12.23 -0.21
C THR A 128 -3.26 -11.72 -0.13
N VAL A 129 -3.09 -10.40 0.01
CA VAL A 129 -1.78 -9.75 0.16
C VAL A 129 -1.76 -9.00 1.48
N SER A 130 -0.85 -9.38 2.37
CA SER A 130 -0.75 -8.83 3.72
C SER A 130 0.45 -7.91 3.84
N PHE A 131 0.21 -6.60 3.93
CA PHE A 131 1.22 -5.59 4.23
C PHE A 131 1.29 -5.37 5.74
N LYS A 132 2.50 -5.43 6.29
CA LYS A 132 2.75 -5.29 7.72
C LYS A 132 3.79 -4.20 7.96
N ARG A 133 3.87 -3.73 9.19
CA ARG A 133 4.83 -2.71 9.61
C ARG A 133 5.28 -2.97 11.03
N ASN A 134 6.39 -2.35 11.39
CA ASN A 134 6.86 -2.23 12.75
C ASN A 134 7.13 -0.75 13.04
N GLY A 135 6.26 -0.10 13.82
CA GLY A 135 6.27 1.36 13.93
C GLY A 135 5.92 2.04 12.60
N TRP A 136 6.82 2.87 12.09
CA TRP A 136 6.72 3.56 10.78
C TRP A 136 7.52 2.85 9.67
N GLU A 137 8.18 1.72 9.97
CA GLU A 137 8.95 0.94 9.00
C GLU A 137 8.10 -0.20 8.40
N GLN A 138 8.22 -0.39 7.08
CA GLN A 138 7.53 -1.46 6.36
C GLN A 138 8.17 -2.83 6.66
N GLU A 139 7.35 -3.88 6.82
CA GLU A 139 7.82 -5.27 6.89
C GLU A 139 7.07 -6.18 5.88
N PRO A 140 7.80 -6.99 5.08
CA PRO A 140 9.26 -7.00 4.92
C PRO A 140 9.76 -5.79 4.10
N THR A 141 11.05 -5.46 4.26
CA THR A 141 11.69 -4.33 3.56
C THR A 141 12.24 -4.70 2.18
N MET A 142 12.55 -5.97 1.91
CA MET A 142 13.12 -6.43 0.64
C MET A 142 12.82 -7.91 0.38
N PHE A 143 12.98 -8.33 -0.87
CA PHE A 143 13.10 -9.75 -1.22
C PHE A 143 14.51 -10.27 -0.91
N GLU A 144 14.68 -11.58 -0.79
CA GLU A 144 16.00 -12.21 -0.68
C GLU A 144 16.88 -11.82 -1.87
N GLY A 145 18.01 -11.15 -1.60
CA GLY A 145 18.94 -10.67 -2.63
C GLY A 145 18.42 -9.50 -3.48
N GLY A 146 17.24 -8.97 -3.18
CA GLY A 146 16.63 -7.85 -3.92
C GLY A 146 17.11 -6.48 -3.44
N THR A 147 16.46 -5.43 -3.94
CA THR A 147 16.60 -4.06 -3.42
C THR A 147 15.56 -3.77 -2.32
N PRO A 148 15.82 -2.84 -1.40
CA PRO A 148 14.79 -2.35 -0.49
C PRO A 148 13.60 -1.73 -1.24
N ALA A 149 12.38 -2.05 -0.79
CA ALA A 149 11.16 -1.33 -1.14
C ALA A 149 11.01 -0.14 -0.17
N THR A 150 10.81 1.04 -0.74
CA THR A 150 10.69 2.29 0.01
C THR A 150 9.37 2.95 -0.34
N LEU A 151 8.63 3.35 0.67
CA LEU A 151 7.37 4.06 0.52
C LEU A 151 7.47 5.40 1.27
N GLU A 152 7.02 6.45 0.62
CA GLU A 152 7.10 7.82 1.12
C GLU A 152 5.76 8.52 0.99
N SER A 153 5.55 9.53 1.82
CA SER A 153 4.40 10.42 1.73
C SER A 153 4.74 11.88 1.89
N GLU A 154 3.88 12.72 1.32
CA GLU A 154 3.89 14.18 1.49
C GLU A 154 2.48 14.62 1.87
N VAL A 155 2.34 15.49 2.87
CA VAL A 155 1.05 16.06 3.29
C VAL A 155 1.13 17.58 3.30
N GLY A 156 0.27 18.22 2.53
CA GLY A 156 0.28 19.66 2.33
C GLY A 156 1.62 20.10 1.73
N THR A 157 2.41 20.82 2.53
CA THR A 157 3.75 21.29 2.17
C THR A 157 4.86 20.58 2.94
N SER A 158 4.55 19.48 3.65
CA SER A 158 5.59 18.65 4.25
C SER A 158 6.44 18.06 3.13
N GLY A 159 7.77 18.08 3.29
CA GLY A 159 8.63 17.29 2.40
C GLY A 159 8.34 15.79 2.54
N PRO A 160 8.93 14.95 1.68
CA PRO A 160 8.78 13.50 1.74
C PRO A 160 9.14 12.94 3.11
N GLN A 161 8.29 12.06 3.65
CA GLN A 161 8.51 11.34 4.90
C GLN A 161 8.46 9.84 4.64
N PRO A 162 9.35 9.03 5.26
CA PRO A 162 9.23 7.58 5.27
C PRO A 162 7.84 7.15 5.72
N THR A 163 7.26 6.18 5.02
CA THR A 163 5.88 5.74 5.21
C THR A 163 5.81 4.22 5.15
N ALA A 164 4.93 3.63 5.95
CA ALA A 164 4.55 2.23 5.86
C ALA A 164 3.05 2.09 5.59
N VAL A 165 2.67 0.96 5.02
CA VAL A 165 1.28 0.56 4.78
C VAL A 165 0.96 -0.71 5.54
N GLU A 166 -0.22 -0.71 6.19
CA GLU A 166 -0.76 -1.84 6.93
C GLU A 166 -2.15 -2.16 6.40
N THR A 167 -2.31 -3.35 5.80
CA THR A 167 -3.59 -3.86 5.31
C THR A 167 -3.49 -5.36 5.00
N THR A 168 -4.64 -6.00 4.86
CA THR A 168 -4.78 -7.28 4.17
C THR A 168 -5.76 -7.09 3.03
N GLU A 169 -5.24 -7.11 1.80
CA GLU A 169 -6.01 -6.84 0.59
C GLU A 169 -6.35 -8.13 -0.17
N PHE A 170 -7.53 -8.17 -0.78
CA PHE A 170 -7.90 -9.22 -1.72
C PHE A 170 -7.68 -8.74 -3.16
N LEU A 171 -6.75 -9.40 -3.85
CA LEU A 171 -6.55 -9.22 -5.28
C LEU A 171 -7.33 -10.28 -6.04
N LYS A 172 -8.34 -9.83 -6.79
CA LYS A 172 -9.11 -10.71 -7.68
C LYS A 172 -8.55 -10.65 -9.09
N PHE A 173 -8.19 -11.81 -9.62
CA PHE A 173 -7.69 -11.97 -10.99
C PHE A 173 -8.81 -12.44 -11.92
N ALA A 174 -8.80 -11.97 -13.16
CA ALA A 174 -9.79 -12.36 -14.17
C ALA A 174 -9.68 -13.84 -14.58
N LYS A 175 -8.49 -14.45 -14.45
CA LYS A 175 -8.22 -15.85 -14.76
C LYS A 175 -7.64 -16.55 -13.54
N VAL A 176 -8.00 -17.83 -13.38
CA VAL A 176 -7.32 -18.70 -12.40
C VAL A 176 -5.86 -18.83 -12.82
N THR A 177 -4.95 -18.59 -11.88
CA THR A 177 -3.50 -18.65 -12.10
C THR A 177 -2.83 -19.25 -10.87
N GLU A 178 -1.65 -19.83 -11.06
CA GLU A 178 -0.80 -20.29 -9.96
C GLU A 178 0.30 -19.26 -9.74
N ILE A 179 0.45 -18.79 -8.51
CA ILE A 179 1.65 -18.07 -8.08
C ILE A 179 2.62 -19.12 -7.56
N ARG A 180 3.74 -19.28 -8.26
CA ARG A 180 4.82 -20.20 -7.87
C ARG A 180 5.93 -19.44 -7.18
N ARG A 181 6.69 -20.18 -6.38
CA ARG A 181 8.00 -19.73 -5.90
C ARG A 181 8.92 -19.49 -7.10
N GLY A 182 9.54 -18.30 -7.17
CA GLY A 182 10.69 -18.05 -8.05
C GLY A 182 11.85 -18.96 -7.65
N HIS A 183 12.48 -19.61 -8.63
CA HIS A 183 13.59 -20.55 -8.43
C HIS A 183 14.91 -19.83 -8.19
#